data_AF-A0A1G3PIM6-F1
#
_entry.id   AF-A0A1G3PIM6-F1
#
_cell.length_a   1.000
_cell.length_b   1.000
_cell.length_c   1.000
_cell.angle_alpha   90.00
_cell.angle_beta   90.00
_cell.angle_gamma   90.00
#
_symmetry.space_group_name_H-M   'P 1'
#
loop_
_entity.id
_entity.type
_entity.pdbx_description
1 polymer ?
#
loop_
_entity_poly.entity_id
_entity_poly.type
_entity_poly.pdbx_seq_one_letter_code
_entity_poly.pdbx_strand_id
1 'polypeptide(L)'
;MEINGLGGIRPIDNTNKPNKVNLKSDSLGLGSDNVEISEEAKKLAELSKYQEVVANSPDIREDKIAEVKAKLESGAYNNEEVMNAVAEKLMKVLGL
;
A
#
# COMPACT_ATOMS: atom_id res chain seq x y z
N MET A 1 44.96 -11.98 -58.11
CA MET A 1 46.06 -12.88 -57.71
C MET A 1 45.44 -13.95 -56.83
N GLU A 2 45.19 -15.13 -57.37
CA GLU A 2 44.69 -16.29 -56.61
C GLU A 2 45.89 -17.12 -56.18
N ILE A 3 45.99 -17.43 -54.89
CA ILE A 3 47.13 -18.15 -54.33
C ILE A 3 46.79 -19.64 -54.37
N ASN A 4 47.40 -20.36 -55.32
CA ASN A 4 47.26 -21.81 -55.41
C ASN A 4 48.15 -22.49 -54.34
N GLY A 5 47.51 -23.22 -53.41
CA GLY A 5 48.20 -24.01 -52.41
C GLY A 5 48.91 -25.22 -53.03
N LEU A 6 50.21 -25.38 -52.75
CA LEU A 6 50.99 -26.54 -53.19
C LEU A 6 50.67 -27.76 -52.31
N GLY A 7 50.36 -28.89 -52.93
CA GLY A 7 50.39 -30.21 -52.31
C GLY A 7 49.10 -30.64 -51.58
N GLY A 8 48.07 -31.04 -52.33
CA GLY A 8 47.08 -32.05 -51.90
C GLY A 8 46.13 -31.73 -50.75
N ILE A 9 46.23 -30.56 -50.11
CA ILE A 9 45.34 -30.14 -49.02
C ILE A 9 44.15 -29.37 -49.59
N ARG A 10 42.97 -30.01 -49.58
CA ARG A 10 41.69 -29.35 -49.85
C ARG A 10 41.34 -28.42 -48.68
N PRO A 11 40.85 -27.19 -48.91
CA PRO A 11 40.30 -26.38 -47.83
C PRO A 11 39.07 -27.09 -47.27
N ILE A 12 38.99 -27.12 -45.94
CA ILE A 12 37.90 -27.76 -45.20
C ILE A 12 36.70 -26.82 -45.29
N ASP A 13 35.70 -27.15 -46.11
CA ASP A 13 34.42 -26.43 -46.11
C ASP A 13 33.70 -26.70 -44.79
N ASN A 14 33.88 -25.81 -43.82
CA ASN A 14 33.21 -25.88 -42.53
C ASN A 14 31.77 -25.36 -42.67
N THR A 15 30.87 -26.19 -43.19
CA THR A 15 29.42 -25.95 -43.14
C THR A 15 28.76 -26.73 -42.00
N ASN A 16 29.36 -26.75 -40.81
CA ASN A 16 28.66 -27.24 -39.62
C ASN A 16 27.86 -26.10 -38.98
N LYS A 17 26.59 -25.97 -39.38
CA LYS A 17 25.57 -25.32 -38.55
C LYS A 17 25.32 -26.20 -37.32
N PRO A 18 25.63 -25.78 -36.09
CA PRO A 18 25.25 -26.56 -34.93
C PRO A 18 23.72 -26.57 -34.81
N ASN A 19 23.13 -27.76 -34.78
CA ASN A 19 21.74 -27.95 -34.42
C ASN A 19 21.51 -27.31 -33.04
N LYS A 20 20.62 -26.31 -32.97
CA LYS A 20 20.10 -25.81 -31.70
C LYS A 20 19.40 -26.96 -30.99
N VAL A 21 20.08 -27.54 -30.00
CA VAL A 21 19.44 -28.37 -29.00
C VAL A 21 18.44 -27.50 -28.26
N ASN A 22 17.15 -27.74 -28.50
CA ASN A 22 16.10 -27.23 -27.62
C ASN A 22 16.25 -27.97 -26.30
N LEU A 23 17.03 -27.42 -25.37
CA LEU A 23 16.88 -27.80 -23.97
C LEU A 23 15.44 -27.49 -23.62
N LYS A 24 14.64 -28.55 -23.42
CA LYS A 24 13.38 -28.42 -22.71
C LYS A 24 13.70 -27.66 -21.44
N SER A 25 13.09 -26.50 -21.28
CA SER A 25 13.06 -25.78 -20.02
C SER A 25 12.23 -26.62 -19.05
N ASP A 26 12.77 -27.77 -18.66
CA ASP A 26 12.34 -28.48 -17.49
C ASP A 26 12.61 -27.51 -16.35
N SER A 27 11.52 -26.93 -15.86
CA SER A 27 11.36 -26.19 -14.63
C SER A 27 12.46 -26.53 -13.62
N LEU A 28 13.59 -25.81 -13.71
CA LEU A 28 14.47 -25.60 -12.58
C LEU A 28 13.61 -24.82 -11.61
N GLY A 29 13.07 -25.53 -10.61
CA GLY A 29 12.15 -24.98 -9.63
C GLY A 29 12.69 -23.65 -9.14
N LEU A 30 12.06 -22.56 -9.58
CA LEU A 30 12.12 -21.31 -8.85
C LEU A 30 11.53 -21.68 -7.50
N GLY A 31 12.39 -21.88 -6.50
CA GLY A 31 11.94 -21.85 -5.12
C GLY A 31 11.08 -20.62 -4.98
N SER A 32 9.83 -20.80 -4.56
CA SER A 32 8.96 -19.66 -4.30
C SER A 32 9.63 -18.82 -3.22
N ASP A 33 10.11 -17.63 -3.56
CA ASP A 33 10.54 -16.67 -2.57
C ASP A 33 9.31 -16.32 -1.72
N ASN A 34 9.24 -16.91 -0.52
CA ASN A 34 8.15 -16.68 0.41
C ASN A 34 8.57 -15.55 1.37
N VAL A 35 7.81 -14.46 1.36
CA VAL A 35 7.99 -13.36 2.32
C VAL A 35 6.91 -13.49 3.39
N GLU A 36 7.31 -13.93 4.58
CA GLU A 36 6.44 -14.00 5.75
C GLU A 36 6.61 -12.74 6.61
N ILE A 37 5.53 -11.97 6.75
CA ILE A 37 5.48 -10.81 7.64
C ILE A 37 4.98 -11.28 9.01
N SER A 38 5.69 -10.93 10.08
CA SER A 38 5.27 -11.27 11.43
C SER A 38 3.88 -10.70 11.75
N GLU A 39 3.09 -11.45 12.51
CA GLU A 39 1.74 -11.00 12.94
C GLU A 39 1.80 -9.70 13.75
N GLU A 40 2.90 -9.46 14.46
CA GLU A 40 3.14 -8.21 15.19
C GLU A 40 3.36 -7.03 14.23
N ALA A 41 4.13 -7.21 13.15
CA ALA A 41 4.36 -6.17 12.16
C ALA A 41 3.07 -5.78 11.42
N LYS A 42 2.17 -6.74 11.15
CA LYS A 42 0.85 -6.46 10.57
C LYS A 42 0.00 -5.57 11.49
N LYS A 43 -0.08 -5.92 12.77
CA LYS A 43 -0.82 -5.13 13.77
C LYS A 43 -0.26 -3.72 13.93
N LEU A 44 1.07 -3.60 13.92
CA LEU A 44 1.72 -2.31 14.03
C LEU A 44 1.46 -1.44 12.79
N ALA A 45 1.49 -2.03 11.60
CA ALA A 45 1.18 -1.34 10.35
C ALA A 45 -0.28 -0.83 10.33
N GLU A 46 -1.23 -1.61 10.85
CA GLU A 46 -2.61 -1.17 11.02
C GLU A 46 -2.69 0.02 11.98
N LEU A 47 -2.03 -0.06 13.14
CA LEU A 47 -2.02 1.01 14.12
C LEU A 47 -1.42 2.30 13.54
N SER A 48 -0.29 2.21 12.85
CA SER A 48 0.37 3.34 12.19
C SER A 48 -0.53 3.97 11.13
N LYS A 49 -1.24 3.16 10.34
CA LYS A 49 -2.22 3.67 9.35
C LYS A 49 -3.32 4.49 10.03
N TYR A 50 -3.86 4.03 11.17
CA TYR A 50 -4.85 4.81 11.91
C TYR A 50 -4.25 6.08 12.52
N GLN A 51 -3.02 6.02 13.02
CA GLN A 51 -2.31 7.19 13.56
C GLN A 51 -2.07 8.25 12.48
N GLU A 52 -1.68 7.86 11.27
CA GLU A 52 -1.52 8.77 10.14
C GLU A 52 -2.83 9.45 9.75
N VAL A 53 -3.94 8.70 9.74
CA VAL A 53 -5.27 9.27 9.47
C VAL A 53 -5.64 10.31 10.54
N VAL A 54 -5.36 10.03 11.81
CA VAL A 54 -5.61 10.98 12.90
C VAL A 54 -4.71 12.20 12.80
N ALA A 55 -3.42 12.01 12.51
CA ALA A 55 -2.45 13.10 12.36
C ALA A 55 -2.74 14.00 11.15
N ASN A 56 -3.23 13.43 10.05
CA ASN A 56 -3.60 14.16 8.84
C ASN A 56 -5.03 14.74 8.90
N SER A 57 -5.79 14.41 9.94
CA SER A 57 -7.11 15.03 10.14
C SER A 57 -6.92 16.49 10.56
N PRO A 58 -7.67 17.43 9.96
CA PRO A 58 -7.55 18.84 10.31
C PRO A 58 -7.99 19.07 11.76
N ASP A 59 -7.24 19.90 12.49
CA ASP A 59 -7.54 20.30 13.87
C ASP A 59 -8.95 20.91 13.98
N ILE A 60 -9.35 21.66 12.96
CA ILE A 60 -10.66 22.29 12.86
C ILE A 60 -11.46 21.59 11.76
N ARG A 61 -12.58 20.98 12.16
CA ARG A 61 -13.54 20.34 11.25
C ARG A 61 -14.66 21.30 10.90
N GLU A 62 -14.42 22.13 9.89
CA GLU A 62 -15.37 23.16 9.45
C GLU A 62 -16.72 22.59 9.01
N ASP A 63 -16.71 21.39 8.41
CA ASP A 63 -17.90 20.62 8.04
C ASP A 63 -18.80 20.35 9.25
N LYS A 64 -18.24 19.87 10.36
CA LYS A 64 -18.97 19.64 11.60
C LYS A 64 -19.44 20.93 12.25
N ILE A 65 -18.65 22.00 12.16
CA ILE A 65 -19.05 23.31 12.69
C ILE A 65 -20.28 23.82 11.93
N ALA A 66 -20.29 23.72 10.61
CA ALA A 66 -21.42 24.09 9.77
C ALA A 66 -22.67 23.26 10.10
N GLU A 67 -22.52 21.94 10.24
CA GLU A 67 -23.62 21.04 10.63
C GLU A 67 -24.20 21.40 12.01
N VAL A 68 -23.34 21.60 13.01
CA VAL A 68 -23.77 21.96 14.36
C VAL A 68 -24.44 23.33 14.38
N LYS A 69 -23.94 24.30 13.62
CA LYS A 69 -24.58 25.62 13.47
C LYS A 69 -25.99 25.49 12.90
N ALA A 70 -26.18 24.71 11.85
CA ALA A 70 -27.50 24.47 11.27
C ALA A 70 -28.46 23.81 12.28
N LYS A 71 -27.98 22.84 13.07
CA LYS A 71 -28.78 22.18 14.12
C LYS A 71 -29.15 23.12 15.27
N LEU A 72 -28.29 24.07 15.61
CA LEU A 72 -28.58 25.12 16.59
C LEU A 72 -29.68 26.06 16.06
N GLU A 73 -29.56 26.51 14.81
CA GLU A 73 -30.56 27.36 14.15
C GLU A 73 -31.92 26.68 14.00
N SER A 74 -31.92 25.37 13.69
CA SER A 74 -33.15 24.59 13.56
C SER A 74 -33.82 24.26 14.90
N GLY A 75 -33.19 24.62 16.03
CA GLY A 75 -33.68 24.29 17.38
C GLY A 75 -33.62 22.81 17.72
N ALA A 76 -32.81 22.00 17.02
CA ALA A 76 -32.73 20.55 17.27
C ALA A 76 -32.22 20.20 18.67
N TYR A 77 -31.56 21.15 19.34
CA TYR A 77 -31.06 21.01 20.71
C TYR A 77 -32.01 21.58 21.77
N ASN A 78 -33.18 22.09 21.39
CA ASN A 78 -34.17 22.65 22.32
C ASN A 78 -35.03 21.54 22.93
N ASN A 79 -34.40 20.56 23.58
CA ASN A 79 -35.11 19.54 24.34
C ASN A 79 -34.63 19.54 25.80
N GLU A 80 -35.48 18.99 26.67
CA GLU A 80 -35.25 18.98 28.11
C GLU A 80 -34.04 18.12 28.49
N GLU A 81 -33.79 17.04 27.75
CA GLU A 81 -32.63 16.16 27.96
C GLU A 81 -31.30 16.89 27.75
N VAL A 82 -31.16 17.64 26.65
CA VAL A 82 -29.95 18.42 26.37
C VAL A 82 -29.80 19.54 27.39
N MET A 83 -30.90 20.20 27.79
CA MET A 83 -30.85 21.24 28.82
C MET A 83 -30.34 20.69 30.16
N ASN A 84 -30.87 19.55 30.60
CA ASN A 84 -30.45 18.90 31.85
C ASN A 84 -28.98 18.45 31.78
N ALA A 85 -28.56 17.86 30.66
CA ALA A 85 -27.17 17.44 30.46
C ALA A 85 -26.20 18.64 30.46
N VAL A 86 -26.62 19.78 29.91
CA VAL A 86 -25.83 21.03 29.96
C VAL A 86 -25.77 21.57 31.38
N ALA A 87 -26.88 21.61 32.11
CA ALA A 87 -26.93 22.05 33.49
C ALA A 87 -26.01 21.21 34.40
N GLU A 88 -26.05 19.88 34.29
CA GLU A 88 -25.19 18.98 35.05
C GLU A 88 -23.70 19.23 34.76
N LYS A 89 -23.32 19.38 33.49
CA LYS A 89 -21.95 19.71 33.11
C LYS A 89 -21.52 21.07 33.63
N LEU A 90 -22.40 22.08 33.61
CA LEU A 90 -22.11 23.39 34.16
C LEU A 90 -21.88 23.32 35.66
N MET A 91 -22.73 22.60 36.42
CA MET A 91 -22.51 22.39 37.86
C MET A 91 -21.15 21.76 38.12
N LYS A 92 -20.79 20.72 37.36
CA LYS A 92 -19.48 20.05 37.47
C LYS A 92 -18.29 20.97 37.17
N VAL A 93 -18.38 21.81 36.13
CA VAL A 93 -17.32 22.76 35.77
C VAL A 93 -17.20 23.88 36.80
N LEU A 94 -18.32 24.30 37.37
CA LEU A 94 -18.39 25.35 38.39
C LEU A 94 -18.13 24.83 39.82
N GLY A 95 -18.02 23.52 40.00
CA GLY A 95 -17.74 22.89 41.30
C GLY A 95 -18.91 22.90 42.29
N LEU A 96 -20.14 22.94 41.77
CA LEU A 96 -21.40 22.89 42.53
C LEU A 96 -21.90 21.45 42.67
#